data_AF-A0A4S4KKK9-F1
#
_entry.id   AF-A0A4S4KKK9-F1
#
_cell.length_a   1.000
_cell.length_b   1.000
_cell.length_c   1.000
_cell.angle_alpha   90.00
_cell.angle_beta   90.00
_cell.angle_gamma   90.00
#
_symmetry.space_group_name_H-M   'P 1'
#
loop_
_entity.id
_entity.type
_entity.pdbx_description
1 polymer ?
#
loop_
_entity_poly.entity_id
_entity_poly.type
_entity_poly.pdbx_seq_one_letter_code
_entity_poly.pdbx_strand_id
1 'polypeptide(L)'
;MADLVRRDSQASDIRVFNGPDGYQYRWRPSNNASNDIVLQDQHGNIIAFYRPIRPQRYNLGDVYGELHFCRSAGAGVVMHPPLMDTVTVTAMLYRFVITFGL
;
A
#
# COMPACT_ATOMS: atom_id res chain seq x y z
N MET A 1 -14.18 8.92 3.34
CA MET A 1 -13.19 8.53 2.30
C MET A 1 -11.97 9.46 2.25
N ALA A 2 -12.08 10.74 2.60
CA ALA A 2 -10.93 11.66 2.62
C ALA A 2 -9.77 11.23 3.55
N ASP A 3 -10.04 10.49 4.63
CA ASP A 3 -9.02 10.00 5.57
C ASP A 3 -8.19 8.80 5.09
N LEU A 4 -8.58 8.16 3.98
CA LEU A 4 -7.96 6.91 3.53
C LEU A 4 -6.67 7.12 2.72
N VAL A 5 -6.43 8.34 2.24
CA VAL A 5 -5.29 8.67 1.36
C VAL A 5 -4.91 10.14 1.56
N ARG A 6 -4.67 10.55 2.80
CA ARG A 6 -4.28 11.94 3.10
C ARG A 6 -2.86 12.18 2.59
N ARG A 7 -2.61 13.35 1.99
CA ARG A 7 -1.25 13.77 1.65
C ARG A 7 -0.45 13.96 2.93
N ASP A 8 0.77 13.44 2.95
CA ASP A 8 1.71 13.74 4.02
C ASP A 8 2.21 15.19 3.89
N SER A 9 2.43 15.88 5.02
CA SER A 9 2.87 17.28 5.02
C SER A 9 4.34 17.45 4.62
N GLN A 10 5.14 16.39 4.72
CA GLN A 10 6.57 16.40 4.42
C GLN A 10 6.87 16.01 2.97
N ALA A 11 6.02 15.19 2.34
CA ALA A 11 6.26 14.68 0.99
C ALA A 11 4.97 14.45 0.21
N SER A 12 4.89 15.06 -0.98
CA SER A 12 3.74 14.97 -1.89
C SER A 12 3.51 13.59 -2.48
N ASP A 13 4.49 12.68 -2.40
CA ASP A 13 4.39 11.31 -2.91
C ASP A 13 3.99 10.29 -1.83
N ILE A 14 3.85 10.74 -0.58
CA ILE A 14 3.43 9.87 0.52
C ILE A 14 1.93 10.07 0.74
N ARG A 15 1.23 8.97 1.02
CA ARG A 15 -0.16 9.02 1.48
C ARG A 15 -0.32 8.29 2.79
N VAL A 16 -1.01 8.91 3.73
CA VAL A 16 -1.23 8.41 5.07
C VAL A 16 -2.70 8.12 5.33
N PHE A 17 -2.96 7.09 6.11
CA PHE A 17 -4.30 6.74 6.57
C PHE A 17 -4.25 6.14 7.96
N ASN A 18 -5.39 6.17 8.64
CA ASN A 18 -5.54 5.48 9.92
C ASN A 18 -6.20 4.13 9.67
N GLY A 19 -5.59 3.06 10.17
CA GLY A 19 -6.17 1.73 10.14
C GLY A 19 -7.33 1.59 11.13
N PRO A 20 -8.13 0.51 11.00
CA PRO A 20 -9.24 0.20 11.90
C PRO A 20 -8.80 -0.07 13.35
N ASP A 21 -7.52 -0.36 13.56
CA ASP A 21 -6.88 -0.52 14.86
C ASP A 21 -6.45 0.80 15.52
N GLY A 22 -6.65 1.93 14.83
CA GLY A 22 -6.30 3.27 15.31
C GLY A 22 -4.86 3.68 15.01
N TYR A 23 -4.03 2.80 14.42
CA TYR A 23 -2.66 3.13 14.05
C TYR A 23 -2.58 3.84 12.70
N GLN A 24 -1.56 4.68 12.54
CA GLN A 24 -1.30 5.36 11.27
C GLN A 24 -0.38 4.53 10.38
N TYR A 25 -0.74 4.47 9.10
CA TYR A 25 0.00 3.79 8.06
C TYR A 25 0.32 4.74 6.91
N ARG A 26 1.41 4.46 6.21
CA ARG A 26 1.87 5.29 5.09
C ARG A 26 2.25 4.47 3.86
N TRP A 27 1.63 4.79 2.74
CA TRP A 27 2.05 4.36 1.41
C TRP A 27 3.10 5.33 0.87
N ARG A 28 4.19 4.78 0.35
CA ARG A 28 5.26 5.56 -0.28
C ARG A 28 5.96 4.77 -1.39
N PRO A 29 6.62 5.44 -2.34
CA PRO A 29 7.53 4.75 -3.25
C PRO A 29 8.74 4.19 -2.49
N SER A 30 9.17 3.01 -2.89
CA SER A 30 10.43 2.40 -2.46
C SER A 30 11.54 2.78 -3.44
N ASN A 31 12.75 2.96 -2.93
CA ASN A 31 13.93 3.25 -3.76
C ASN A 31 14.56 1.97 -4.37
N ASN A 32 13.76 0.92 -4.55
CA ASN A 32 14.23 -0.35 -5.10
C ASN A 32 14.20 -0.34 -6.63
N ALA A 33 15.02 -1.18 -7.26
CA ALA A 33 15.07 -1.33 -8.72
C ALA A 33 13.71 -1.70 -9.35
N SER A 34 12.83 -2.33 -8.59
CA SER A 34 11.48 -2.74 -9.00
C SER A 34 10.45 -1.62 -8.97
N ASN A 35 10.79 -0.44 -8.44
CA ASN A 35 9.86 0.67 -8.18
C ASN A 35 8.63 0.23 -7.36
N ASP A 36 8.87 -0.60 -6.34
CA ASP A 36 7.82 -1.10 -5.45
C ASP A 36 7.16 0.06 -4.69
N ILE A 37 5.87 -0.06 -4.41
CA ILE A 37 5.15 0.84 -3.51
C ILE A 37 5.02 0.10 -2.18
N VAL A 38 5.49 0.69 -1.09
CA VAL A 38 5.54 0.02 0.23
C VAL A 38 4.60 0.68 1.22
N LEU A 39 3.97 -0.15 2.04
CA LEU A 39 3.18 0.25 3.19
C LEU A 39 4.02 0.12 4.44
N GLN A 40 4.14 1.21 5.19
CA GLN A 40 4.83 1.22 6.48
C GLN A 40 3.85 1.45 7.62
N ASP A 41 4.14 0.80 8.76
CA ASP A 41 3.52 1.10 10.04
C ASP A 41 4.13 2.37 10.69
N GLN A 42 3.59 2.74 11.84
CA GLN A 42 4.09 3.86 12.65
C GLN A 42 5.55 3.72 13.12
N HIS A 43 6.08 2.50 13.18
CA HIS A 43 7.46 2.21 13.57
C HIS A 43 8.41 2.17 12.35
N GLY A 44 7.87 2.33 11.13
CA GLY A 44 8.63 2.27 9.88
C GLY A 44 8.83 0.87 9.31
N ASN A 45 8.22 -0.16 9.90
CA ASN A 45 8.27 -1.52 9.37
C ASN A 45 7.46 -1.64 8.08
N ILE A 46 7.98 -2.32 7.07
CA ILE A 46 7.25 -2.60 5.83
C ILE A 46 6.34 -3.80 6.04
N ILE A 47 5.03 -3.57 6.05
CA ILE A 47 4.01 -4.58 6.34
C ILE A 47 3.30 -5.11 5.09
N ALA A 48 3.33 -4.35 4.00
CA ALA A 48 2.84 -4.78 2.70
C ALA A 48 3.58 -4.02 1.59
N PHE A 49 3.57 -4.56 0.37
CA PHE A 49 4.08 -3.85 -0.78
C PHE A 49 3.33 -4.24 -2.05
N TYR A 50 3.14 -3.27 -2.94
CA TYR A 50 2.68 -3.49 -4.30
C TYR A 50 3.87 -3.47 -5.25
N ARG A 51 4.02 -4.53 -6.02
CA ARG A 51 5.07 -4.68 -7.02
C ARG A 51 4.46 -4.60 -8.42
N PRO A 52 4.83 -3.58 -9.22
CA PRO A 52 4.56 -3.60 -10.65
C PRO A 52 5.26 -4.81 -11.28
N ILE A 53 4.55 -5.62 -12.05
CA ILE A 53 5.15 -6.74 -12.79
C ILE A 53 4.95 -6.53 -14.29
N ARG A 54 5.74 -7.26 -15.09
CA ARG A 54 5.44 -7.36 -16.52
C ARG A 54 4.08 -8.04 -16.68
N PRO A 55 3.20 -7.54 -17.56
CA PRO A 55 1.87 -8.10 -17.74
C PRO A 55 1.95 -9.61 -17.98
N GLN A 56 1.37 -10.38 -17.07
CA GLN A 56 1.29 -11.83 -17.17
C GLN A 56 -0.18 -12.22 -17.33
N ARG A 57 -0.47 -12.98 -18.39
CA ARG A 57 -1.82 -13.44 -18.69
C ARG A 57 -2.15 -14.71 -17.91
N TYR A 58 -3.19 -14.65 -17.10
CA TYR A 58 -3.78 -15.78 -16.39
C TYR A 58 -5.17 -16.10 -17.00
N ASN A 59 -5.75 -17.24 -16.62
CA ASN A 59 -7.08 -17.66 -17.10
C ASN A 59 -8.19 -16.64 -16.77
N LEU A 60 -7.99 -15.80 -15.75
CA LEU A 60 -8.94 -14.80 -15.26
C LEU A 60 -8.69 -13.39 -15.86
N GLY A 61 -7.57 -13.18 -16.55
CA GLY A 61 -7.19 -11.88 -17.11
C GLY A 61 -5.69 -11.57 -16.99
N ASP A 62 -5.34 -10.36 -17.40
CA ASP A 62 -3.95 -9.87 -17.36
C ASP A 62 -3.65 -9.23 -15.99
N VAL A 63 -2.53 -9.65 -15.40
CA VAL A 63 -2.05 -9.11 -14.12
C VAL A 63 -0.87 -8.18 -14.38
N TYR A 64 -1.04 -6.91 -14.01
CA TYR A 64 -0.06 -5.84 -14.18
C TYR A 64 0.77 -5.55 -12.91
N GLY A 65 0.40 -6.16 -11.79
CA GLY A 65 1.11 -6.00 -10.52
C GLY A 65 0.53 -6.87 -9.43
N GLU A 66 1.31 -7.05 -8.38
CA GLU A 66 1.02 -7.97 -7.29
C GLU A 66 1.04 -7.20 -5.97
N LEU A 67 0.08 -7.50 -5.08
CA LEU A 67 0.06 -7.01 -3.70
C LEU A 67 0.52 -8.12 -2.76
N HIS A 68 1.58 -7.86 -2.03
CA HIS A 68 2.21 -8.80 -1.11
C HIS A 68 2.04 -8.33 0.34
N PHE A 69 1.67 -9.26 1.22
CA PHE A 69 1.54 -9.02 2.66
C PHE A 69 2.74 -9.64 3.40
N CYS A 70 3.45 -8.84 4.18
CA CYS A 70 4.59 -9.29 4.97
C CYS A 70 4.09 -9.91 6.28
N ARG A 71 3.96 -11.25 6.29
CA ARG A 71 3.39 -12.00 7.44
C ARG A 71 4.13 -11.82 8.76
N SER A 72 5.43 -11.52 8.72
CA SER A 72 6.29 -11.37 9.89
C SER A 72 6.50 -9.93 10.34
N ALA A 73 5.93 -8.94 9.64
CA ALA A 73 6.10 -7.52 9.95
C ALA A 73 4.87 -6.95 10.70
N GLY A 74 5.06 -5.88 11.48
CA GLY A 74 3.96 -5.19 12.18
C GLY A 74 3.19 -6.10 13.15
N ALA A 75 3.91 -6.92 13.92
CA ALA A 75 3.35 -7.90 14.86
C ALA A 75 2.36 -8.92 14.25
N GLY A 76 2.36 -9.13 12.93
CA GLY A 76 1.45 -10.05 12.25
C GLY A 76 0.02 -9.53 12.08
N VAL A 77 -0.25 -8.28 12.49
CA VAL A 77 -1.58 -7.65 12.47
C VAL A 77 -2.09 -7.44 11.03
N VAL A 78 -1.18 -7.37 10.05
CA VAL A 78 -1.53 -7.17 8.64
C VAL A 78 -2.44 -8.26 8.06
N MET A 79 -2.43 -9.46 8.67
CA MET A 79 -3.23 -10.60 8.22
C MET A 79 -4.65 -10.63 8.80
N HIS A 80 -5.05 -9.61 9.58
CA HIS A 80 -6.41 -9.52 10.11
C HIS A 80 -7.38 -9.06 9.00
N PRO A 81 -8.49 -9.78 8.70
CA PRO A 81 -9.33 -9.47 7.53
C PRO A 81 -9.77 -8.00 7.34
N PRO A 82 -10.24 -7.26 8.35
CA PRO A 82 -10.60 -5.85 8.19
C PRO A 82 -9.40 -4.97 7.80
N LEU A 83 -8.21 -5.32 8.28
CA LEU A 83 -6.99 -4.60 7.94
C LEU A 83 -6.52 -4.97 6.53
N MET A 84 -6.60 -6.24 6.14
CA MET A 84 -6.29 -6.68 4.76
C MET A 84 -7.14 -5.95 3.72
N ASP A 85 -8.44 -5.79 3.98
CA ASP A 85 -9.34 -5.04 3.12
C ASP A 85 -8.92 -3.57 3.02
N THR A 86 -8.59 -2.97 4.17
CA THR A 86 -8.11 -1.57 4.23
C THR A 86 -6.82 -1.38 3.44
N VAL A 87 -5.85 -2.29 3.58
CA VAL A 87 -4.58 -2.27 2.82
C VAL A 87 -4.85 -2.37 1.32
N THR A 88 -5.75 -3.26 0.91
CA THR A 88 -6.06 -3.47 -0.51
C THR A 88 -6.72 -2.23 -1.11
N VAL A 89 -7.74 -1.66 -0.44
CA VAL A 89 -8.44 -0.46 -0.91
C VAL A 89 -7.48 0.74 -0.97
N THR A 90 -6.69 0.95 0.08
CA THR A 90 -5.76 2.09 0.13
C THR A 90 -4.62 1.95 -0.89
N ALA A 91 -4.15 0.73 -1.19
CA ALA A 91 -3.19 0.49 -2.26
C ALA A 91 -3.73 0.92 -3.63
N MET A 92 -4.99 0.56 -3.95
CA MET A 92 -5.60 0.92 -5.22
C MET A 92 -5.85 2.42 -5.33
N LEU A 93 -6.33 3.05 -4.25
CA LEU A 93 -6.54 4.50 -4.22
C LEU A 93 -5.21 5.25 -4.32
N TYR A 94 -4.16 4.81 -3.64
CA TYR A 94 -2.82 5.41 -3.76
C TYR A 94 -2.34 5.38 -5.21
N ARG A 95 -2.44 4.23 -5.89
CA ARG A 95 -2.04 4.09 -7.29
C ARG A 95 -2.83 5.02 -8.20
N PHE A 96 -4.14 5.14 -7.98
CA PHE A 96 -4.99 6.05 -8.73
C PHE A 96 -4.52 7.51 -8.55
N VAL A 97 -4.37 7.94 -7.30
CA VAL A 97 -4.00 9.31 -6.94
C VAL A 97 -2.63 9.70 -7.50
N ILE A 98 -1.62 8.82 -7.40
CA ILE A 98 -0.28 9.06 -7.96
C ILE A 98 -0.31 9.10 -9.49
N THR A 99 -1.06 8.20 -10.14
CA THR A 99 -1.13 8.15 -11.61
C THR A 99 -1.76 9.42 -12.21
N PHE A 100 -2.72 10.02 -11.52
CA PHE A 100 -3.44 11.22 -11.98
C PHE A 100 -2.94 12.53 -11.34
N GLY A 101 -1.93 12.49 -10.47
CA GLY A 101 -1.38 13.67 -9.82
C GLY A 101 -2.32 14.38 -8.83
N LEU A 102 -3.27 13.64 -8.24
CA LEU A 102 -4.28 14.15 -7.30
C LEU A 102 -3.75 14.27 -5.87
#